data_AF-A0A8K0G8D6-F1
#
_entry.id   AF-A0A8K0G8D6-F1
#
_cell.length_a   1.000
_cell.length_b   1.000
_cell.length_c   1.000
_cell.angle_alpha   90.00
_cell.angle_beta   90.00
_cell.angle_gamma   90.00
#
_symmetry.space_group_name_H-M   'P 1'
#
loop_
_entity.id
_entity.type
_entity.pdbx_description
1 polymer ?
#
loop_
_entity_poly.entity_id
_entity_poly.type
_entity_poly.pdbx_seq_one_letter_code
_entity_poly.pdbx_strand_id
1 'polypeptide(L)'
;SQQLTAEQSAKLKEHVKICNSVNRQLVIDVHAGKFAEASELYEFFTCVFKRIGFLDDKEQLQGAAMRAEAPAGLSKEAVDQGIQTCA
;
A
#
# COMPACT_ATOMS: atom_id res chain seq x y z
N SER A 1 9.91 13.58 -2.30
CA SER A 1 9.54 12.20 -1.96
C SER A 1 9.73 12.01 -0.46
N GLN A 2 8.66 11.76 0.29
CA GLN A 2 8.77 11.45 1.73
C GLN A 2 9.33 10.02 1.87
N GLN A 3 10.29 9.83 2.77
CA GLN A 3 10.91 8.53 3.04
C GLN A 3 10.24 7.88 4.25
N LEU A 4 10.00 6.57 4.14
CA LEU A 4 9.53 5.75 5.26
C LEU A 4 10.57 5.76 6.39
N THR A 5 10.11 5.67 7.64
CA THR A 5 11.01 5.43 8.77
C THR A 5 11.69 4.06 8.65
N ALA A 6 12.77 3.84 9.39
CA ALA A 6 13.44 2.53 9.42
C ALA A 6 12.49 1.41 9.87
N GLU A 7 11.61 1.70 10.84
CA GLU A 7 10.61 0.75 11.34
C GLU A 7 9.55 0.43 10.28
N GLN A 8 8.98 1.45 9.63
CA GLN A 8 8.02 1.27 8.54
C GLN A 8 8.65 0.50 7.37
N SER A 9 9.91 0.81 7.04
CA SER A 9 10.67 0.10 6.01
C SER A 9 10.89 -1.38 6.36
N ALA A 10 11.19 -1.69 7.63
CA ALA A 10 11.36 -3.06 8.10
C ALA A 10 10.05 -3.86 8.05
N LYS A 11 8.96 -3.29 8.58
CA LYS A 11 7.61 -3.92 8.54
C LYS A 11 7.16 -4.16 7.10
N LEU A 12 7.33 -3.17 6.22
CA LEU A 12 6.99 -3.31 4.81
C LEU A 12 7.79 -4.43 4.14
N LYS A 13 9.11 -4.52 4.38
CA LYS A 13 9.95 -5.61 3.85
C LYS A 13 9.46 -6.99 4.31
N GLU A 14 9.05 -7.12 5.57
CA GLU A 14 8.51 -8.37 6.10
C GLU A 14 7.19 -8.74 5.42
N HIS A 15 6.25 -7.80 5.32
CA HIS A 15 4.97 -8.06 4.65
C HIS A 15 5.13 -8.39 3.18
N VAL A 16 6.00 -7.68 2.46
CA VAL A 16 6.35 -7.98 1.07
C VAL A 16 6.94 -9.38 0.93
N LYS A 17 7.83 -9.79 1.85
CA LYS A 17 8.40 -11.15 1.84
C LYS A 17 7.33 -12.22 2.05
N ILE A 18 6.37 -11.99 2.94
CA ILE A 18 5.29 -12.96 3.21
C ILE A 18 4.30 -13.02 2.05
N CYS A 19 3.97 -11.88 1.45
CA CYS A 19 3.05 -11.76 0.32
C CYS A 19 3.70 -12.09 -1.03
N ASN A 20 4.93 -12.63 -1.04
CA ASN A 20 5.77 -12.75 -2.24
C ASN A 20 5.29 -13.85 -3.20
N SER A 21 4.18 -13.58 -3.88
CA SER A 21 3.64 -14.38 -5.00
C SER A 21 3.97 -13.79 -6.37
N VAL A 22 4.54 -12.57 -6.43
CA VAL A 22 4.74 -11.81 -7.67
C VAL A 22 6.17 -11.83 -8.19
N ASN A 23 6.29 -11.78 -9.52
CA ASN A 23 7.53 -11.47 -10.20
C ASN A 23 8.07 -10.10 -9.74
N ARG A 24 9.32 -10.07 -9.26
CA ARG A 24 10.01 -8.85 -8.79
C ARG A 24 10.01 -7.73 -9.83
N GLN A 25 10.03 -8.05 -11.13
CA GLN A 25 9.97 -7.05 -12.19
C GLN A 25 8.65 -6.28 -12.18
N LEU A 26 7.52 -6.95 -11.89
CA LEU A 26 6.22 -6.30 -11.79
C LEU A 26 6.18 -5.30 -10.63
N VAL A 27 6.80 -5.64 -9.49
CA VAL A 27 6.92 -4.71 -8.34
C VAL A 27 7.79 -3.49 -8.71
N ILE A 28 8.88 -3.70 -9.43
CA ILE A 28 9.75 -2.62 -9.92
C ILE A 28 9.00 -1.70 -10.89
N ASP A 29 8.23 -2.29 -11.82
CA ASP A 29 7.46 -1.55 -12.81
C ASP A 29 6.37 -0.70 -12.13
N VAL A 30 5.66 -1.25 -11.14
CA VAL A 30 4.68 -0.48 -10.36
C VAL A 30 5.32 0.66 -9.57
N HIS A 31 6.49 0.42 -8.96
CA HIS A 31 7.26 1.51 -8.32
C HIS A 31 7.65 2.62 -9.31
N ALA A 32 7.79 2.29 -10.60
CA ALA A 32 8.04 3.25 -11.68
C ALA A 32 6.74 3.86 -12.28
N GLY A 33 5.57 3.57 -11.69
CA GLY A 33 4.27 4.04 -12.18
C GLY A 33 3.74 3.27 -13.40
N LYS A 34 4.35 2.13 -13.74
CA LYS A 34 3.91 1.26 -14.83
C LYS A 34 3.01 0.17 -14.25
N PHE A 35 1.72 0.40 -14.32
CA PHE A 35 0.71 -0.58 -13.91
C PHE A 35 0.37 -1.44 -15.13
N ALA A 36 0.70 -2.72 -15.08
CA ALA A 36 0.12 -3.73 -15.96
C ALA A 36 -1.09 -4.34 -15.24
N GLU A 37 -2.17 -4.61 -15.97
CA GLU A 37 -3.27 -5.43 -15.44
C GLU A 37 -2.78 -6.88 -15.33
N ALA A 38 -2.12 -7.18 -14.22
CA ALA A 38 -1.67 -8.52 -13.86
C ALA A 38 -2.38 -8.94 -12.58
N SER A 39 -3.09 -10.07 -12.63
CA SER A 39 -3.78 -10.65 -11.47
C SER A 39 -2.83 -10.86 -10.28
N GLU A 40 -1.57 -11.22 -10.56
CA GLU A 40 -0.54 -11.40 -9.55
C GLU A 40 -0.23 -10.09 -8.81
N LEU A 41 -0.18 -8.95 -9.52
CA LEU A 41 0.05 -7.63 -8.90
C LEU A 41 -1.10 -7.25 -7.98
N TYR A 42 -2.34 -7.49 -8.42
CA TYR A 42 -3.52 -7.26 -7.60
C TYR A 42 -3.48 -8.10 -6.32
N GLU A 43 -3.23 -9.41 -6.43
CA GLU A 43 -3.13 -10.31 -5.28
C GLU A 43 -2.02 -9.89 -4.30
N PHE A 44 -0.87 -9.44 -4.84
CA PHE A 44 0.23 -8.93 -4.04
C PHE A 44 -0.16 -7.68 -3.24
N PHE A 45 -0.72 -6.66 -3.90
CA PHE A 45 -1.12 -5.42 -3.21
C PHE A 45 -2.24 -5.68 -2.22
N THR A 46 -3.22 -6.50 -2.57
CA THR A 46 -4.29 -6.92 -1.66
C THR A 46 -3.72 -7.61 -0.41
N CYS A 47 -2.77 -8.54 -0.57
CA CYS A 47 -2.12 -9.20 0.57
C CYS A 47 -1.37 -8.18 1.45
N VAL A 48 -0.55 -7.32 0.84
CA VAL A 48 0.24 -6.33 1.60
C VAL A 48 -0.68 -5.36 2.33
N PHE A 49 -1.71 -4.83 1.67
CA PHE A 49 -2.65 -3.87 2.24
C PHE A 49 -3.51 -4.47 3.35
N LYS A 50 -3.92 -5.75 3.23
CA LYS A 50 -4.55 -6.48 4.34
C LYS A 50 -3.61 -6.60 5.55
N ARG A 51 -2.33 -6.93 5.33
CA ARG A 51 -1.36 -7.10 6.43
C ARG A 51 -1.01 -5.82 7.17
N ILE A 52 -0.97 -4.68 6.48
CA ILE A 52 -0.76 -3.37 7.12
C ILE A 52 -2.07 -2.78 7.67
N GLY A 53 -3.20 -3.47 7.51
CA GLY A 53 -4.50 -3.05 8.06
C GLY A 53 -5.20 -1.97 7.26
N PHE A 54 -4.81 -1.73 6.00
CA PHE A 54 -5.47 -0.77 5.11
C PHE A 54 -6.66 -1.38 4.36
N LEU A 55 -6.71 -2.71 4.25
CA LEU A 55 -7.88 -3.46 3.77
C LEU A 55 -8.34 -4.43 4.85
N ASP A 56 -9.65 -4.66 4.94
CA ASP A 56 -10.20 -5.79 5.69
C ASP A 56 -10.30 -7.07 4.82
N ASP A 57 -10.84 -8.15 5.39
CA ASP A 57 -11.03 -9.42 4.68
C ASP A 57 -11.99 -9.31 3.47
N LYS A 58 -12.84 -8.28 3.44
CA LYS A 58 -13.76 -7.95 2.34
C LYS A 58 -13.18 -6.93 1.36
N GLU A 59 -11.89 -6.63 1.47
CA GLU A 59 -11.17 -5.70 0.61
C GLU A 59 -11.74 -4.28 0.67
N GLN A 60 -12.31 -3.91 1.82
CA GLN A 60 -12.79 -2.57 2.09
C GLN A 60 -11.69 -1.72 2.72
N LEU A 61 -11.50 -0.50 2.20
CA LEU A 61 -10.49 0.42 2.70
C LEU A 61 -10.78 0.85 4.15
N GLN A 62 -9.76 0.71 5.00
CA GLN A 62 -9.78 1.10 6.40
C GLN A 62 -9.23 2.51 6.55
N GLY A 63 -10.05 3.51 6.19
CA GLY A 63 -9.60 4.91 6.14
C GLY A 63 -9.06 5.46 7.46
N ALA A 64 -9.44 4.90 8.62
CA ALA A 64 -8.86 5.29 9.90
C ALA A 64 -7.37 4.87 10.03
N ALA A 65 -7.02 3.66 9.58
CA ALA A 65 -5.65 3.17 9.57
C ALA A 65 -4.78 3.98 8.59
N MET A 66 -5.30 4.30 7.41
CA MET A 66 -4.59 5.11 6.41
C MET A 66 -4.29 6.53 6.92
N ARG A 67 -5.21 7.15 7.65
CA ARG A 67 -4.99 8.47 8.28
C ARG A 67 -3.92 8.44 9.37
N ALA A 68 -3.87 7.35 10.14
CA ALA A 68 -2.89 7.21 11.22
C ALA A 68 -1.44 7.12 10.69
N GLU A 69 -1.27 6.50 9.52
CA GLU A 69 0.02 6.37 8.83
C GLU A 69 0.29 7.50 7.83
N ALA A 70 -0.58 8.52 7.79
CA ALA A 70 -0.45 9.61 6.85
C ALA A 70 0.88 10.37 7.05
N PRO A 71 1.64 10.61 5.98
CA PRO A 71 2.89 11.36 6.07
C PRO A 71 2.65 12.78 6.61
N ALA A 72 3.52 13.25 7.51
CA ALA A 72 3.40 14.58 8.12
C ALA A 72 3.41 15.75 7.10
N GLY A 73 3.92 15.53 5.89
CA GLY A 73 3.91 16.52 4.81
C GLY A 73 2.61 16.57 3.98
N LEU A 74 1.60 15.75 4.27
CA LEU A 74 0.28 15.81 3.63
C LEU A 74 -0.74 16.46 4.56
N SER A 75 -1.58 17.36 4.02
CA SER A 75 -2.70 17.89 4.79
C SER A 75 -3.75 16.82 5.03
N LYS A 76 -4.50 16.97 6.11
CA LYS A 76 -5.62 16.08 6.40
C LYS A 76 -6.64 16.08 5.26
N GLU A 77 -6.96 17.23 4.67
CA GLU A 77 -7.85 17.28 3.50
C GLU A 77 -7.31 16.49 2.30
N ALA A 78 -6.01 16.55 2.00
CA ALA A 78 -5.43 15.82 0.88
C ALA A 78 -5.51 14.30 1.10
N VAL A 79 -5.28 13.86 2.32
CA VAL A 79 -5.42 12.44 2.72
C VAL A 79 -6.89 12.00 2.63
N ASP A 80 -7.81 12.80 3.17
CA ASP A 80 -9.25 12.52 3.16
C ASP A 80 -9.80 12.46 1.73
N GLN A 81 -9.40 13.39 0.86
CA GLN A 81 -9.79 13.41 -0.55
C GLN A 81 -9.26 12.17 -1.28
N GLY A 82 -8.01 11.77 -1.02
CA GLY A 82 -7.43 10.55 -1.58
C GLY A 82 -8.20 9.30 -1.18
N ILE A 83 -8.55 9.17 0.10
CA ILE A 83 -9.35 8.04 0.61
C ILE A 83 -10.74 8.04 -0.03
N GLN A 84 -11.43 9.18 -0.08
CA GLN A 84 -12.78 9.27 -0.65
C GLN A 84 -12.83 8.99 -2.15
N THR A 85 -11.79 9.35 -2.88
CA THR A 85 -11.75 9.16 -4.35
C THR A 85 -11.43 7.70 -4.72
N CYS A 86 -10.67 7.01 -3.87
CA CYS A 86 -10.14 5.68 -4.17
C CYS A 86 -10.82 4.54 -3.39
N ALA A 87 -11.75 4.85 -2.48
CA ALA A 87 -12.62 3.89 -1.79
C ALA A 87 -13.90 3.61 -2.59
#